data_AF-W1Y3G6-F1
#
_entry.id   AF-W1Y3G6-F1
#
_cell.length_a   1.000
_cell.length_b   1.000
_cell.length_c   1.000
_cell.angle_alpha   90.00
_cell.angle_beta   90.00
_cell.angle_gamma   90.00
#
_symmetry.space_group_name_H-M   'P 1'
#
loop_
_entity.id
_entity.type
_entity.pdbx_description
1 polymer ?
#
loop_
_entity_poly.entity_id
_entity_poly.type
_entity_poly.pdbx_seq_one_letter_code
_entity_poly.pdbx_strand_id
1 'polypeptide(L)' 'MLVAAGQFAVTSVWEKNAEICASLMAQAAENDVSLFVLPEALLARDDHDADLSVKSAQLLE' A
#
# COMPACT_ATOMS: atom_id res chain seq x y z
N MET A 1 -14.96 9.24 -13.95
CA MET A 1 -14.36 8.72 -12.72
C MET A 1 -13.06 8.05 -13.09
N LEU A 2 -11.93 8.58 -12.61
CA LEU A 2 -10.60 8.03 -12.87
C LEU A 2 -10.22 7.10 -11.72
N VAL A 3 -9.72 5.92 -12.06
CA VAL A 3 -9.23 4.94 -11.08
C VAL A 3 -7.80 4.60 -11.45
N ALA A 4 -6.90 4.57 -10.46
CA ALA A 4 -5.52 4.21 -10.66
C ALA A 4 -5.07 3.13 -9.66
N ALA A 5 -4.09 2.35 -10.08
CA ALA A 5 -3.44 1.33 -9.25
C ALA A 5 -1.97 1.69 -9.07
N GLY A 6 -1.52 1.77 -7.82
CA GLY A 6 -0.11 1.94 -7.48
C GLY A 6 0.61 0.62 -7.60
N GLN A 7 1.54 0.49 -8.53
CA GLN A 7 2.29 -0.75 -8.74
C GLN A 7 3.77 -0.55 -8.44
N PHE A 8 4.28 -1.28 -7.46
CA PHE A 8 5.69 -1.33 -7.11
C PHE A 8 6.02 -2.67 -6.44
N ALA A 9 7.31 -3.03 -6.40
CA ALA A 9 7.76 -4.21 -5.68
C ALA A 9 7.76 -3.94 -4.17
N VAL A 10 6.77 -4.48 -3.45
CA VAL A 10 6.69 -4.39 -1.99
C VAL A 10 7.91 -5.05 -1.35
N THR A 11 8.54 -4.38 -0.39
CA THR A 11 9.69 -4.90 0.36
C THR A 11 9.30 -5.29 1.79
N SER A 12 10.17 -5.96 2.53
CA SER A 12 9.97 -6.22 3.96
C SER A 12 10.23 -5.00 4.86
N VAL A 13 10.75 -3.90 4.32
CA VAL A 13 10.99 -2.65 5.05
C VAL A 13 9.79 -1.73 4.85
N TRP A 14 8.91 -1.67 5.85
CA TRP A 14 7.64 -0.96 5.74
C TRP A 14 7.81 0.54 5.50
N GLU A 15 8.88 1.17 6.02
CA GLU A 15 9.16 2.59 5.84
C GLU A 15 9.38 2.93 4.35
N LYS A 16 10.14 2.09 3.64
CA LYS A 16 10.38 2.27 2.19
C LYS A 16 9.10 2.14 1.39
N ASN A 17 8.25 1.18 1.74
CA ASN A 17 6.96 1.01 1.08
C ASN A 17 6.04 2.21 1.36
N ALA A 18 6.02 2.72 2.59
CA ALA A 18 5.22 3.87 2.99
C ALA A 18 5.65 5.15 2.24
N GLU A 19 6.95 5.39 2.08
CA GLU A 19 7.49 6.50 1.29
C GLU A 19 7.04 6.43 -0.18
N ILE A 20 7.12 5.25 -0.80
CA ILE A 20 6.65 5.03 -2.19
C ILE A 20 5.14 5.27 -2.28
N CYS A 21 4.36 4.73 -1.34
CA CYS A 21 2.91 4.92 -1.31
C CYS A 21 2.54 6.39 -1.21
N ALA A 22 3.18 7.16 -0.32
CA ALA A 22 2.92 8.60 -0.18
C ALA A 22 3.22 9.35 -1.49
N SER A 23 4.32 9.02 -2.16
CA SER A 23 4.67 9.61 -3.46
C SER A 23 3.65 9.28 -4.55
N LEU A 24 3.18 8.03 -4.63
CA LEU A 24 2.18 7.63 -5.63
C LEU A 24 0.79 8.21 -5.31
N MET A 25 0.42 8.34 -4.04
CA MET A 25 -0.81 9.01 -3.62
C MET A 25 -0.83 10.48 -4.03
N ALA A 26 0.29 11.19 -3.88
CA ALA A 26 0.42 12.57 -4.35
C ALA A 26 0.23 12.67 -5.88
N GLN A 27 0.87 11.78 -6.65
CA GLN A 27 0.68 11.72 -8.10
C GLN A 27 -0.77 11.42 -8.50
N ALA A 28 -1.43 10.48 -7.81
CA ALA A 28 -2.83 10.18 -8.07
C ALA A 28 -3.74 11.38 -7.81
N ALA A 29 -3.50 12.13 -6.73
CA ALA A 29 -4.23 13.36 -6.41
C ALA A 29 -4.02 14.45 -7.48
N GLU A 30 -2.80 14.63 -7.98
CA GLU A 30 -2.48 15.59 -9.06
C GLU A 30 -3.15 15.23 -10.40
N ASN A 31 -3.54 13.98 -10.61
CA ASN A 31 -4.17 13.48 -11.83
C ASN A 31 -5.71 13.30 -11.68
N ASP A 32 -6.33 13.93 -10.69
CA ASP A 32 -7.78 13.87 -10.43
C ASP A 32 -8.33 12.43 -10.31
N VAL A 33 -7.52 11.51 -9.77
CA VAL A 33 -7.92 10.12 -9.53
C VAL A 33 -8.96 10.08 -8.41
N SER A 34 -10.12 9.49 -8.72
CA SER A 34 -11.25 9.35 -7.78
C SER A 34 -11.09 8.16 -6.83
N LEU A 35 -10.33 7.13 -7.23
CA LEU A 35 -9.99 5.97 -6.40
C LEU A 35 -8.57 5.50 -6.74
N PHE A 36 -7.71 5.45 -5.73
CA PHE A 36 -6.34 4.95 -5.86
C PHE A 36 -6.18 3.70 -5.00
N VAL A 37 -5.82 2.58 -5.63
CA VAL A 37 -5.64 1.29 -4.95
C VAL A 37 -4.15 0.98 -4.84
N LEU A 38 -3.72 0.55 -3.66
CA LEU A 38 -2.34 0.17 -3.37
C LEU A 38 -2.19 -1.36 -3.25
N PRO A 39 -0.96 -1.90 -3.36
CA PRO A 39 -0.71 -3.34 -3.24
C PRO A 39 -1.05 -3.88 -1.85
N GLU A 40 -1.35 -5.18 -1.77
CA GLU A 40 -1.56 -5.88 -0.50
C GLU A 40 -0.28 -5.92 0.37
N ALA A 41 -0.47 -6.00 1.69
CA ALA A 41 0.58 -6.20 2.69
C ALA A 41 1.70 -5.14 2.70
N LEU A 42 1.45 -3.95 2.13
CA LEU A 42 2.49 -2.93 1.94
C LEU A 42 3.13 -2.41 3.25
N LEU A 43 2.44 -2.51 4.40
CA LEU A 43 2.99 -2.10 5.71
C LEU A 43 3.42 -3.29 6.59
N ALA A 44 3.06 -4.51 6.23
CA ALA A 44 3.17 -5.68 7.09
C ALA A 44 3.46 -6.92 6.25
N ARG A 45 4.66 -6.93 5.64
CA ARG A 45 5.17 -8.04 4.83
C ARG A 45 6.39 -8.66 5.49
N ASP A 46 6.35 -9.97 5.67
CA ASP A 46 7.50 -10.79 5.99
C ASP A 46 7.45 -12.05 5.12
N ASP A 47 8.55 -12.37 4.45
CA ASP A 47 8.64 -13.57 3.61
C ASP A 47 8.65 -14.87 4.46
N HIS A 48 8.86 -14.78 5.78
CA HIS A 48 8.83 -15.89 6.72
C HIS A 48 7.49 -16.05 7.47
N ASP A 49 6.61 -15.04 7.43
CA ASP A 49 5.28 -15.09 8.05
C ASP A 49 4.22 -14.58 7.08
N ALA A 50 3.65 -15.52 6.31
CA ALA A 50 2.63 -15.23 5.30
C ALA A 50 1.35 -14.62 5.90
N ASP A 51 1.09 -14.81 7.20
CA ASP A 51 -0.10 -14.31 7.88
C ASP A 51 0.13 -12.96 8.57
N LEU A 52 1.34 -12.38 8.49
CA LEU A 52 1.69 -11.14 9.17
C LEU A 52 0.71 -10.01 8.83
N SER A 53 0.35 -9.86 7.54
CA SER A 53 -0.61 -8.84 7.11
C SER A 53 -1.97 -8.98 7.78
N VAL A 54 -2.45 -10.20 8.00
CA VAL A 54 -3.73 -10.46 8.67
C VAL A 54 -3.61 -10.19 10.17
N LYS A 55 -2.52 -10.64 10.80
CA LYS A 55 -2.25 -10.43 12.23
C LYS A 55 -2.06 -8.94 12.58
N SER A 56 -1.55 -8.16 11.64
CA SER A 56 -1.34 -6.71 11.78
C SER A 56 -2.56 -5.88 11.40
N ALA A 57 -3.63 -6.48 10.88
CA ALA A 57 -4.83 -5.76 10.50
C ALA A 57 -5.49 -5.09 11.72
N GLN A 58 -6.05 -3.90 11.50
CA GLN A 58 -6.85 -3.23 12.51
C GLN A 58 -8.12 -4.06 12.79
N LEU A 59 -8.46 -4.24 14.07
CA LEU A 59 -9.71 -4.88 14.47
C LEU A 59 -10.90 -4.07 13.98
N LEU A 60 -11.92 -4.76 13.46
CA LEU A 60 -13.21 -4.17 13.14
C LEU A 60 -14.04 -4.13 14.43
N GLU A 61 -14.39 -2.93 14.89
CA GLU A 61 -15.39 -2.72 15.94
C GLU A 61 -16.82 -2.77 15.37
#